data_AF-A0A2G3A666-F1
#
_entry.id   AF-A0A2G3A666-F1
#
_cell.length_a   1.000
_cell.length_b   1.000
_cell.length_c   1.000
_cell.angle_alpha   90.00
_cell.angle_beta   90.00
_cell.angle_gamma   90.00
#
_symmetry.space_group_name_H-M   'P 1'
#
loop_
_entity.id
_entity.type
_entity.pdbx_description
1 polymer ?
#
loop_
_entity_poly.entity_id
_entity_poly.type
_entity_poly.pdbx_seq_one_letter_code
_entity_poly.pdbx_strand_id
1 'polypeptide(L)' 'MAKIWIGIAKGLAFLHKESSLKIVHRDIKATNILLDKKLNPKISYFGLDRVVGTM' A
#
# COMPACT_ATOMS: atom_id res chain seq x y z
N MET A 1 -0.65 -6.31 -17.42
CA MET A 1 -0.19 -6.91 -16.15
C MET A 1 0.82 -6.03 -15.42
N ALA A 2 1.97 -5.69 -16.01
CA ALA A 2 3.06 -4.89 -15.37
C ALA A 2 2.60 -3.65 -14.57
N LYS A 3 1.60 -2.93 -15.09
CA LYS A 3 1.02 -1.74 -14.45
C LYS A 3 0.53 -1.98 -13.01
N ILE A 4 -0.02 -3.17 -12.71
CA ILE A 4 -0.58 -3.48 -11.39
C ILE A 4 0.53 -3.65 -10.36
N TRP A 5 1.52 -4.49 -10.64
CA TRP A 5 2.60 -4.77 -9.67
C TRP A 5 3.52 -3.56 -9.48
N ILE A 6 3.78 -2.80 -10.56
CA ILE A 6 4.51 -1.52 -10.46
C ILE A 6 3.73 -0.52 -9.59
N GLY A 7 2.41 -0.42 -9.77
CA GLY A 7 1.58 0.48 -8.95
C GLY A 7 1.56 0.08 -7.48
N ILE A 8 1.47 -1.21 -7.17
CA ILE A 8 1.56 -1.73 -5.79
C ILE A 8 2.93 -1.38 -5.19
N ALA A 9 4.02 -1.64 -5.90
CA ALA A 9 5.37 -1.32 -5.43
C ALA A 9 5.56 0.18 -5.16
N LYS A 10 5.01 1.05 -6.02
CA LYS A 10 5.01 2.51 -5.80
C LYS A 10 4.21 2.90 -4.57
N GLY A 11 3.02 2.33 -4.38
CA GLY A 11 2.20 2.57 -3.19
C GLY A 11 2.91 2.16 -1.90
N LEU A 12 3.58 1.00 -1.90
CA LEU A 12 4.39 0.54 -0.77
C LEU A 12 5.62 1.43 -0.51
N ALA A 13 6.32 1.85 -1.57
CA ALA A 13 7.43 2.77 -1.44
C ALA A 13 6.99 4.10 -0.81
N PHE A 14 5.84 4.62 -1.23
CA PHE A 14 5.25 5.83 -0.66
C PHE A 14 4.97 5.65 0.84
N LEU A 15 4.25 4.59 1.24
CA LEU A 15 3.92 4.31 2.65
C LEU A 15 5.15 4.14 3.55
N HIS A 16 6.24 3.61 3.01
CA HIS A 16 7.47 3.38 3.77
C HIS A 16 8.41 4.58 3.82
N LYS A 17 8.44 5.43 2.78
CA LYS A 17 9.50 6.43 2.61
C LYS A 17 9.00 7.86 2.44
N GLU A 18 7.84 8.06 1.82
CA GLU A 18 7.39 9.40 1.41
C GLU A 18 6.22 9.90 2.25
N SER A 19 5.41 9.01 2.83
CA SER A 19 4.34 9.39 3.74
C SER A 19 4.90 10.10 4.99
N SER A 20 4.14 11.08 5.47
CA SER A 20 4.38 11.74 6.76
C SER A 20 4.26 10.74 7.92
N LEU A 21 3.34 9.80 7.81
CA LEU A 21 3.18 8.66 8.71
C LEU A 21 3.80 7.42 8.07
N LYS A 22 4.99 7.02 8.54
CA LYS A 22 5.67 5.80 8.08
C LYS A 22 4.82 4.59 8.45
N ILE A 23 4.23 3.92 7.47
CA ILE A 23 3.26 2.85 7.67
C ILE A 23 3.82 1.54 7.14
N VAL A 24 3.76 0.48 7.94
CA VAL A 24 4.04 -0.90 7.48
C VAL A 24 2.74 -1.68 7.38
N HIS A 25 2.33 -1.99 6.15
CA HIS A 25 1.03 -2.59 5.82
C HIS A 25 0.86 -4.05 6.29
N ARG A 26 1.94 -4.85 6.28
CA ARG A 26 2.04 -6.25 6.77
C ARG A 26 1.09 -7.32 6.18
N ASP A 27 -0.02 -6.96 5.54
CA ASP A 27 -1.00 -7.87 4.95
C ASP A 27 -1.17 -7.58 3.45
N ILE A 28 -0.08 -7.62 2.69
CA ILE A 28 -0.12 -7.45 1.24
C ILE A 28 -0.52 -8.77 0.59
N LYS A 29 -1.77 -8.81 0.12
CA LYS A 29 -2.38 -9.94 -0.59
C LYS A 29 -3.41 -9.44 -1.61
N ALA A 30 -3.75 -10.28 -2.59
CA ALA A 30 -4.63 -9.89 -3.70
C ALA A 30 -5.98 -9.33 -3.25
N THR A 31 -6.58 -9.87 -2.19
CA THR A 31 -7.87 -9.39 -1.64
C THR A 31 -7.80 -7.99 -1.04
N ASN A 32 -6.60 -7.52 -0.69
CA ASN A 32 -6.35 -6.20 -0.13
C ASN A 32 -5.87 -5.20 -1.19
N ILE A 33 -5.82 -5.59 -2.46
CA ILE A 33 -5.53 -4.70 -3.59
C ILE A 33 -6.82 -4.47 -4.37
N LEU A 34 -7.34 -3.25 -4.28
CA LEU A 34 -8.51 -2.83 -5.04
C LEU A 34 -8.07 -2.29 -6.41
N LEU A 35 -8.90 -2.48 -7.43
CA LEU A 35 -8.71 -1.88 -8.74
C LEU A 35 -9.79 -0.83 -8.98
N ASP A 36 -9.39 0.34 -9.46
CA ASP A 36 -10.34 1.33 -9.96
C ASP A 36 -10.85 0.98 -11.38
N LYS A 37 -11.76 1.81 -11.92
CA LYS A 37 -12.33 1.65 -13.27
C LYS A 37 -11.27 1.65 -14.40
N LYS A 38 -10.06 2.13 -14.13
CA LYS A 38 -8.93 2.22 -15.08
C LYS A 38 -7.84 1.17 -14.78
N LEU A 39 -8.17 0.16 -13.95
CA LEU A 39 -7.28 -0.90 -13.52
C LEU A 39 -6.00 -0.38 -12.83
N ASN A 40 -6.10 0.74 -12.11
CA ASN A 40 -5.02 1.19 -11.24
C ASN A 40 -5.16 0.50 -9.86
N PRO A 41 -4.07 -0.05 -9.31
CA PRO A 41 -4.09 -0.68 -8.01
C PRO A 41 -4.17 0.35 -6.88
N LYS A 42 -4.92 0.02 -5.83
CA LYS A 42 -5.00 0.74 -4.57
C LYS A 42 -4.80 -0.23 -3.41
N ILE A 43 -3.85 0.08 -2.54
CA ILE A 43 -3.59 -0.68 -1.33
C ILE A 43 -4.72 -0.37 -0.32
N SER A 44 -5.29 -1.39 0.32
CA SER A 44 -6.44 -1.27 1.22
C SER A 44 -6.33 -2.19 2.44
N TYR A 45 -7.22 -2.02 3.41
CA TYR A 45 -7.27 -2.79 4.67
C TYR A 45 -6.06 -2.51 5.59
N PHE A 46 -5.96 -1.24 6.03
CA PHE A 46 -4.92 -0.78 6.97
C PHE A 46 -5.23 -1.11 8.45
N GLY A 47 -6.15 -2.05 8.72
CA GLY A 47 -6.84 -2.22 10.01
C GLY A 47 -5.96 -2.60 11.21
N LEU A 48 -4.68 -2.92 10.99
CA LEU A 48 -3.70 -3.17 12.05
C LEU A 48 -2.40 -2.40 11.83
N ASP A 49 -2.35 -1.47 10.88
CA ASP A 49 -1.10 -0.86 10.45
C ASP A 49 -0.52 0.05 11.52
N ARG A 50 0.76 -0.14 11.83
CA ARG A 50 1.46 0.62 12.86
C ARG A 50 2.21 1.77 12.21
N VAL A 51 2.10 2.95 12.80
CA VAL A 51 3.02 4.05 12.54
C VAL A 51 4.37 3.65 13.13
N VAL A 52 5.40 3.59 12.30
CA VAL A 52 6.77 3.35 12.72
C VAL A 52 7.32 4.67 13.23
N GLY A 53 7.36 4.87 14.56
CA GLY A 53 8.00 6.05 15.18
C GLY A 53 7.35 6.67 16.42
N THR A 54 6.26 6.13 16.97
CA THR A 54 5.73 6.56 18.28
C THR A 54 6.00 5.49 19.34
N MET A 55 7.20 5.56 19.93
CA MET A 55 7.53 5.18 21.30
C MET A 55 8.49 6.24 21.85
#